data_AF-A0A7C4X6P2-F1
#
_entry.id   AF-A0A7C4X6P2-F1
#
_cell.length_a   1.000
_cell.length_b   1.000
_cell.length_c   1.000
_cell.angle_alpha   90.00
_cell.angle_beta   90.00
_cell.angle_gamma   90.00
#
_symmetry.space_group_name_H-M   'P 1'
#
loop_
_entity.id
_entity.type
_entity.pdbx_description
1 polymer ?
#
loop_
_entity_poly.entity_id
_entity_poly.type
_entity_poly.pdbx_seq_one_letter_code
_entity_poly.pdbx_strand_id
1 'polypeptide(L)'
;AERHFKKHQWHKIIELLEPLEQLYHENKRFQYLLGISYLYSGDIGSAYSALRRAQSLDFRDKDIQLALAAVYIKRGNTEKAIQIYIDILDRYPNCKQAKRSMELLRSMINKNIDLQSNSKLIYKFLFIKKRMLPVFITIAFFAFFSITVIYYFMQNKQTSLMRPEISEINLTAEDLSNALDFSTQAKFILTESEIKKTFEKAKQYFADYRDDRAIVELNKILLSNASGTIKEKCTTLKMLAAPPTFTSVKDKFSYKEINANPLLYDGIAVIWKGAIANLQSNNGKSFFKLLVGYHDGKILEGIIEVIVPFGTLLADGNAVEVLGKIRFSSIADPSSIFLEAISLHILH
;
A
#
# COMPACT_ATOMS: atom_id res chain seq x y z
N ALA A 1 42.48 -5.38 -6.48
CA ALA A 1 42.57 -6.51 -7.44
C ALA A 1 41.31 -7.39 -7.51
N GLU A 2 40.83 -7.99 -6.41
CA GLU A 2 39.74 -8.99 -6.47
C GLU A 2 38.42 -8.49 -7.08
N ARG A 3 38.03 -7.23 -6.82
CA ARG A 3 36.85 -6.60 -7.44
C ARG A 3 36.98 -6.52 -8.96
N HIS A 4 38.18 -6.22 -9.47
CA HIS A 4 38.47 -6.18 -10.91
C HIS A 4 38.55 -7.59 -11.52
N PHE A 5 39.06 -8.57 -10.75
CA PHE A 5 39.08 -9.99 -11.14
C PHE A 5 37.67 -10.55 -11.35
N LYS A 6 36.73 -10.22 -10.45
CA LYS A 6 35.30 -10.58 -10.61
C LYS A 6 34.64 -9.95 -11.83
N LYS A 7 35.16 -8.79 -12.28
CA LYS A 7 34.67 -8.07 -13.48
C LYS A 7 35.40 -8.45 -14.77
N HIS A 8 36.31 -9.43 -14.73
CA HIS A 8 37.15 -9.85 -15.87
C HIS A 8 38.00 -8.71 -16.47
N GLN A 9 38.40 -7.73 -15.66
CA GLN A 9 39.20 -6.59 -16.11
C GLN A 9 40.70 -6.92 -15.99
N TRP A 10 41.19 -7.83 -16.84
CA TRP A 10 42.54 -8.42 -16.74
C TRP A 10 43.67 -7.39 -16.81
N HIS A 11 43.63 -6.47 -17.78
CA HIS A 11 44.63 -5.42 -17.96
C HIS A 11 44.79 -4.54 -16.70
N LYS A 12 43.66 -4.12 -16.10
CA LYS A 12 43.67 -3.33 -14.86
C LYS A 12 44.22 -4.10 -13.66
N ILE A 13 44.11 -5.43 -13.67
CA ILE A 13 44.67 -6.26 -12.60
C ILE A 13 46.19 -6.35 -12.75
N ILE A 14 46.69 -6.53 -13.98
CA ILE A 14 48.12 -6.53 -14.27
C ILE A 14 48.73 -5.19 -13.87
N GLU A 15 48.17 -4.07 -14.36
CA GLU A 15 48.63 -2.71 -14.03
C GLU A 15 48.69 -2.44 -12.51
N LEU A 16 47.71 -2.95 -11.76
CA LEU A 16 47.66 -2.78 -10.31
C LEU A 16 48.60 -3.71 -9.53
N LEU A 17 48.86 -4.92 -10.05
CA LEU A 17 49.59 -5.96 -9.32
C LEU A 17 51.07 -6.03 -9.72
N GLU A 18 51.43 -5.70 -10.95
CA GLU A 18 52.79 -5.81 -11.49
C GLU A 18 53.83 -4.99 -10.69
N PRO A 19 53.57 -3.73 -10.29
CA PRO A 19 54.53 -2.98 -9.45
C PRO A 19 54.71 -3.57 -8.04
N LEU A 20 53.74 -4.35 -7.58
CA LEU A 20 53.70 -4.93 -6.25
C LEU A 20 54.28 -6.35 -6.19
N GLU A 21 54.80 -6.86 -7.31
CA GLU A 21 55.28 -8.23 -7.44
C GLU A 21 56.42 -8.54 -6.48
N GLN A 22 57.36 -7.62 -6.28
CA GLN A 22 58.48 -7.79 -5.35
C GLN A 22 58.03 -7.79 -3.88
N LEU A 23 56.94 -7.10 -3.55
CA LEU A 23 56.47 -6.99 -2.16
C LEU A 23 55.59 -8.19 -1.75
N TYR A 24 54.89 -8.80 -2.72
CA TYR A 24 53.94 -9.89 -2.45
C TYR A 24 54.30 -11.20 -3.15
N HIS A 25 55.60 -11.42 -3.44
CA HIS A 25 56.03 -12.60 -4.19
C HIS A 25 55.68 -13.93 -3.51
N GLU A 26 55.60 -13.95 -2.17
CA GLU A 26 55.25 -15.14 -1.35
C GLU A 26 53.73 -15.33 -1.15
N ASN A 27 52.89 -14.41 -1.67
CA ASN A 27 51.45 -14.56 -1.53
C ASN A 27 50.89 -15.39 -2.68
N LYS A 28 50.49 -16.63 -2.36
CA LYS A 28 49.86 -17.58 -3.30
C LYS A 28 48.68 -16.97 -4.07
N ARG A 29 47.80 -16.26 -3.37
CA ARG A 29 46.58 -15.70 -3.97
C ARG A 29 46.93 -14.58 -4.93
N PHE A 30 47.92 -13.76 -4.58
CA PHE A 30 48.45 -12.72 -5.46
C PHE A 30 49.01 -13.33 -6.75
N GLN A 31 49.90 -14.33 -6.64
CA GLN A 31 50.50 -15.01 -7.79
C GLN A 31 49.46 -15.70 -8.68
N TYR A 32 48.42 -16.29 -8.08
CA TYR A 32 47.31 -16.89 -8.81
C TYR A 32 46.48 -15.85 -9.60
N LEU A 33 46.14 -14.72 -8.98
CA LEU A 33 45.38 -13.66 -9.65
C LEU A 33 46.19 -13.03 -10.79
N LEU A 34 47.49 -12.81 -10.58
CA LEU A 34 48.40 -12.28 -11.58
C LEU A 34 48.57 -13.26 -12.75
N GLY A 35 48.83 -14.53 -12.46
CA GLY A 35 49.01 -15.57 -13.47
C GLY A 35 47.77 -15.83 -14.32
N ILE A 36 46.58 -15.80 -13.72
CA ILE A 36 45.32 -15.88 -14.48
C ILE A 36 45.10 -14.63 -15.34
N SER A 37 45.43 -13.45 -14.82
CA SER A 37 45.26 -12.20 -15.57
C SER A 37 46.19 -12.18 -16.79
N TYR A 38 47.45 -12.62 -16.63
CA TYR A 38 48.37 -12.80 -17.75
C TYR A 38 47.84 -13.82 -18.77
N LEU A 39 47.34 -14.97 -18.30
CA LEU A 39 46.79 -16.01 -19.18
C LEU A 39 45.62 -15.48 -20.04
N TYR A 40 44.73 -14.67 -19.46
CA TYR A 40 43.62 -14.06 -20.19
C TYR A 40 44.02 -12.85 -21.04
N SER A 41 45.13 -12.17 -20.71
CA SER A 41 45.70 -11.09 -21.53
C SER A 41 46.44 -11.62 -22.77
N GLY A 42 46.81 -12.90 -22.78
CA GLY A 42 47.54 -13.54 -23.88
C GLY A 42 49.04 -13.72 -23.63
N ASP A 43 49.58 -13.17 -22.54
CA ASP A 43 50.97 -13.41 -22.13
C ASP A 43 51.12 -14.77 -21.43
N ILE A 44 51.32 -15.80 -22.25
CA ILE A 44 51.50 -17.19 -21.80
C ILE A 44 52.86 -17.39 -21.10
N GLY A 45 53.84 -16.51 -21.36
CA GLY A 45 55.16 -16.53 -20.73
C GLY A 45 55.04 -16.20 -19.25
N SER A 46 54.57 -15.00 -18.97
CA SER A 46 54.41 -14.46 -17.63
C SER A 46 53.37 -15.22 -16.82
N ALA A 47 52.28 -15.69 -17.47
CA ALA A 47 51.29 -16.54 -16.84
C ALA A 47 51.89 -17.82 -16.25
N TYR A 48 52.77 -18.50 -17.00
CA TYR A 48 53.43 -19.71 -16.53
C TYR A 48 54.32 -19.45 -15.32
N SER A 49 55.14 -18.39 -15.38
CA SER A 49 56.07 -18.04 -14.30
C SER A 49 55.33 -17.68 -13.02
N ALA A 50 54.25 -16.89 -13.10
CA ALA A 50 53.41 -16.55 -11.96
C ALA A 50 52.69 -17.79 -11.39
N LEU A 51 52.10 -18.64 -12.24
CA LEU A 51 51.40 -19.85 -11.78
C LEU A 51 52.35 -20.93 -11.25
N ARG A 52 53.59 -21.04 -11.76
CA ARG A 52 54.61 -21.93 -11.21
C ARG A 52 55.06 -21.49 -9.82
N ARG A 53 55.22 -20.18 -9.59
CA ARG A 53 55.45 -19.64 -8.24
C ARG A 53 54.27 -19.88 -7.31
N ALA A 54 53.04 -19.70 -7.82
CA ALA A 54 51.85 -20.05 -7.04
C ALA A 54 51.85 -21.54 -6.64
N GLN A 55 52.30 -22.42 -7.55
CA GLN A 55 52.41 -23.86 -7.29
C GLN A 55 53.54 -24.21 -6.31
N SER A 56 54.67 -23.51 -6.30
CA SER A 56 55.73 -23.75 -5.30
C SER A 56 55.29 -23.38 -3.89
N LEU A 57 54.38 -22.41 -3.76
CA LEU A 57 53.79 -22.02 -2.48
C LEU A 57 52.71 -23.01 -2.01
N ASP A 58 51.89 -23.54 -2.92
CA ASP A 58 50.96 -24.62 -2.62
C ASP A 58 50.78 -25.57 -3.81
N PHE A 59 51.46 -26.70 -3.72
CA PHE A 59 51.45 -27.72 -4.76
C PHE A 59 50.14 -28.50 -4.83
N ARG A 60 49.27 -28.42 -3.81
CA ARG A 60 48.02 -29.18 -3.70
C ARG A 60 46.80 -28.41 -4.20
N ASP A 61 46.92 -27.11 -4.44
CA ASP A 61 45.79 -26.32 -4.91
C ASP A 61 45.36 -26.74 -6.32
N LYS A 62 44.18 -27.34 -6.38
CA LYS A 62 43.50 -27.76 -7.60
C LYS A 62 43.31 -26.61 -8.60
N ASP A 63 42.98 -25.40 -8.13
CA ASP A 63 42.68 -24.28 -9.00
C ASP A 63 43.95 -23.78 -9.72
N ILE A 64 45.10 -23.82 -9.03
CA ILE A 64 46.43 -23.52 -9.61
C ILE A 64 46.81 -24.59 -10.65
N GLN A 65 46.59 -25.86 -10.35
CA GLN A 65 46.88 -26.96 -11.28
C GLN A 65 46.00 -26.89 -12.53
N LEU A 66 44.71 -26.57 -12.38
CA LEU A 66 43.81 -26.34 -13.52
C LEU A 66 44.27 -25.17 -14.39
N ALA A 67 44.76 -24.08 -13.78
CA ALA A 67 45.32 -22.93 -14.49
C ALA A 67 46.63 -23.30 -15.23
N LEU A 68 47.52 -24.07 -14.60
CA LEU A 68 48.73 -24.58 -15.26
C LEU A 68 48.41 -25.52 -16.42
N ALA A 69 47.42 -26.41 -16.29
CA ALA A 69 46.97 -27.25 -17.40
C ALA A 69 46.50 -26.40 -18.60
N ALA A 70 45.74 -25.33 -18.35
CA ALA A 70 45.33 -24.40 -19.40
C ALA A 70 46.52 -23.68 -20.08
N VAL A 71 47.55 -23.30 -19.30
CA VAL A 71 48.80 -22.75 -19.85
C VAL A 71 49.52 -23.78 -20.73
N TYR A 72 49.63 -25.04 -20.30
CA TYR A 72 50.28 -26.09 -21.09
C TYR A 72 49.54 -26.38 -22.40
N ILE A 73 48.20 -26.37 -22.38
CA ILE A 73 47.39 -26.48 -23.62
C ILE A 73 47.72 -25.32 -24.57
N LYS A 74 47.82 -24.10 -24.05
CA LYS A 74 48.16 -22.91 -24.84
C LYS A 74 49.58 -22.95 -25.41
N ARG A 75 50.51 -23.61 -24.73
CA ARG A 75 51.88 -23.86 -25.20
C ARG A 75 51.99 -25.06 -26.15
N GLY A 76 50.89 -25.74 -26.48
CA GLY A 76 50.87 -26.94 -27.31
C GLY A 76 51.33 -28.22 -26.60
N ASN A 77 51.65 -28.16 -25.31
CA ASN A 77 52.06 -29.33 -24.54
C ASN A 77 50.83 -30.04 -23.96
N THR A 78 50.07 -30.69 -24.84
CA THR A 78 48.82 -31.38 -24.48
C THR A 78 49.06 -32.60 -23.58
N GLU A 79 50.19 -33.29 -23.73
CA GLU A 79 50.57 -34.44 -22.91
C GLU A 79 50.70 -34.07 -21.43
N LYS A 80 51.45 -32.99 -21.12
CA LYS A 80 51.58 -32.49 -19.74
C LYS A 80 50.25 -32.01 -19.17
N ALA A 81 49.40 -31.39 -20.00
CA ALA A 81 48.07 -30.97 -19.56
C ALA A 81 47.19 -32.17 -19.19
N ILE A 82 47.25 -33.26 -19.96
CA ILE A 82 46.52 -34.51 -19.65
C ILE A 82 47.02 -35.12 -18.34
N GLN A 83 48.34 -35.21 -18.14
CA GLN A 83 48.93 -35.70 -16.89
C GLN A 83 48.42 -34.89 -15.69
N ILE A 84 48.42 -33.56 -15.78
CA ILE A 84 47.90 -32.70 -14.70
C ILE A 84 46.41 -32.99 -14.43
N TYR A 85 45.59 -33.20 -15.46
CA TYR A 85 44.18 -33.54 -15.24
C TYR A 85 43.99 -34.92 -14.59
N ILE A 86 44.82 -35.92 -14.94
CA ILE A 86 44.83 -37.22 -14.28
C ILE A 86 45.20 -37.05 -12.80
N ASP A 87 46.29 -36.34 -12.51
CA ASP A 87 46.73 -36.08 -11.13
C ASP A 87 45.66 -35.34 -10.29
N ILE A 88 44.87 -34.46 -10.91
CA ILE A 88 43.75 -33.78 -10.26
C ILE A 88 42.62 -34.77 -9.99
N LEU A 89 42.29 -35.65 -10.93
CA LEU A 89 41.20 -36.61 -10.80
C LEU A 89 41.53 -37.73 -9.80
N ASP A 90 42.78 -38.14 -9.70
CA ASP A 90 43.23 -39.12 -8.71
C ASP A 90 43.06 -38.57 -7.28
N ARG A 91 43.34 -37.28 -7.08
CA ARG A 91 43.19 -36.60 -5.79
C ARG A 91 41.77 -36.12 -5.50
N TYR A 92 41.05 -35.73 -6.56
CA TYR A 92 39.69 -35.17 -6.49
C TYR A 92 38.78 -35.86 -7.51
N PRO A 93 38.31 -37.10 -7.24
CA PRO A 93 37.52 -37.89 -8.20
C PRO A 93 36.25 -37.18 -8.68
N ASN A 94 35.65 -36.34 -7.82
CA ASN A 94 34.44 -35.59 -8.10
C ASN A 94 34.69 -34.23 -8.78
N CYS A 95 35.91 -33.96 -9.26
CA CYS A 95 36.20 -32.72 -9.98
C CYS A 95 35.58 -32.70 -11.38
N LYS A 96 34.32 -32.24 -11.46
CA LYS A 96 33.59 -32.08 -12.74
C LYS A 96 34.36 -31.23 -13.76
N GLN A 97 35.12 -30.24 -13.30
CA GLN A 97 35.88 -29.34 -14.18
C GLN A 97 37.06 -30.06 -14.84
N ALA A 98 37.87 -30.82 -14.08
CA ALA A 98 39.01 -31.57 -14.62
C ALA A 98 38.54 -32.65 -15.61
N LYS A 99 37.49 -33.40 -15.25
CA LYS A 99 36.90 -34.43 -16.12
C LYS A 99 36.44 -33.85 -17.46
N ARG A 100 35.62 -32.79 -17.43
CA ARG A 100 35.15 -32.10 -18.65
C ARG A 100 36.30 -31.53 -19.47
N SER A 101 37.27 -30.90 -18.82
CA SER A 101 38.42 -30.29 -19.51
C SER A 101 39.27 -31.33 -20.22
N MET A 102 39.48 -32.49 -19.59
CA MET A 102 40.21 -33.61 -20.15
C MET A 102 39.48 -34.27 -21.33
N GLU A 103 38.17 -34.52 -21.20
CA GLU A 103 37.32 -35.03 -22.29
C GLU A 103 37.30 -34.07 -23.49
N LEU A 104 37.16 -32.77 -23.23
CA LEU A 104 37.23 -31.72 -24.25
C LEU A 104 38.59 -31.69 -24.94
N LEU A 105 39.69 -31.75 -24.19
CA LEU A 105 41.04 -31.76 -24.75
C LEU A 105 41.26 -32.98 -25.65
N ARG A 106 40.87 -34.18 -25.21
CA ARG A 106 40.94 -35.42 -26.01
C ARG A 106 40.13 -35.32 -27.30
N SER A 107 38.90 -34.78 -27.23
CA SER A 107 38.06 -34.58 -28.40
C SER A 107 38.68 -33.61 -29.41
N MET A 108 39.33 -32.54 -28.94
CA MET A 108 39.96 -31.55 -29.80
C MET A 108 41.25 -32.06 -30.45
N ILE A 109 42.04 -32.88 -29.73
CA ILE A 109 43.21 -33.58 -30.29
C ILE A 109 42.76 -34.52 -31.41
N ASN A 110 41.73 -35.34 -31.17
CA ASN A 110 41.20 -36.27 -32.18
C ASN A 110 40.70 -35.54 -33.46
N LYS A 111 40.19 -34.32 -33.31
CA LYS A 111 39.71 -33.48 -34.42
C LYS A 111 40.80 -32.63 -35.07
N ASN A 112 42.08 -32.78 -34.68
CA ASN A 112 43.21 -31.97 -35.16
C ASN A 112 42.98 -30.45 -35.09
N ILE A 113 42.31 -29.98 -34.04
CA ILE A 113 42.06 -28.55 -33.85
C ILE A 113 43.33 -27.87 -33.37
N ASP A 114 43.71 -26.75 -33.99
CA ASP A 114 44.81 -25.92 -33.50
C ASP A 114 44.43 -25.23 -32.18
N LEU A 115 45.04 -25.71 -31.09
CA LEU A 115 44.80 -25.25 -29.73
C LEU A 115 45.57 -23.96 -29.39
N GLN A 116 46.61 -23.63 -30.15
CA GLN A 116 47.48 -22.48 -29.89
C GLN A 116 46.84 -21.18 -30.38
N SER A 117 46.37 -21.14 -31.62
CA SER A 117 45.87 -19.91 -32.27
C SER A 117 44.59 -19.32 -31.65
N ASN A 118 43.71 -20.15 -31.10
CA ASN A 118 42.39 -19.67 -30.67
C ASN A 118 42.40 -19.13 -29.23
N SER A 119 42.56 -17.82 -29.06
CA SER A 119 42.61 -17.14 -27.75
C SER A 119 41.39 -17.44 -26.85
N LYS A 120 40.21 -17.68 -27.44
CA LYS A 120 38.97 -17.94 -26.71
C LYS A 120 38.85 -19.35 -26.13
N LEU A 121 39.77 -20.28 -26.47
CA LEU A 121 39.74 -21.64 -25.91
C LEU A 121 39.99 -21.67 -24.40
N ILE A 122 40.68 -20.68 -23.84
CA ILE A 122 41.05 -20.62 -22.42
C ILE A 122 39.79 -20.63 -21.53
N TYR A 123 38.75 -19.90 -21.94
CA TYR A 123 37.48 -19.82 -21.21
C TYR A 123 36.72 -21.16 -21.14
N LYS A 124 37.03 -22.11 -22.04
CA LYS A 124 36.42 -23.45 -22.03
C LYS A 124 37.04 -24.38 -20.98
N PHE A 125 38.30 -24.15 -20.62
CA PHE A 125 39.04 -24.97 -19.65
C PHE A 125 39.04 -24.37 -18.22
N LEU A 126 38.89 -23.05 -18.10
CA LEU A 126 38.84 -22.34 -16.82
C LEU A 126 37.46 -21.73 -16.55
N PHE A 127 36.67 -22.38 -15.70
CA PHE A 127 35.37 -21.85 -15.25
C PHE A 127 35.54 -20.98 -14.00
N ILE A 128 35.40 -19.67 -14.16
CA ILE A 128 35.31 -18.75 -13.01
C ILE A 128 33.89 -18.89 -12.44
N LYS A 129 33.75 -19.45 -11.22
CA LYS A 129 32.46 -19.62 -10.54
C LYS A 129 31.74 -18.26 -10.41
N LYS A 130 30.68 -18.03 -11.18
CA LYS A 130 29.70 -16.96 -10.91
C LYS A 130 28.85 -17.40 -9.71
N ARG A 131 28.99 -16.70 -8.58
CA ARG A 131 28.11 -16.90 -7.41
C ARG A 131 26.77 -16.24 -7.73
N MET A 132 25.86 -17.01 -8.34
CA MET A 132 24.45 -16.62 -8.44
C MET A 132 23.89 -16.66 -7.01
N LEU A 133 23.67 -15.49 -6.40
CA LEU A 133 22.76 -15.43 -5.25
C LEU A 133 21.39 -15.94 -5.75
N PRO A 134 20.71 -16.82 -5.00
CA PRO A 134 19.46 -17.41 -5.47
C PRO A 134 18.38 -16.33 -5.54
N VAL A 135 18.18 -15.77 -6.74
CA VAL A 135 17.16 -14.76 -7.06
C VAL A 135 15.75 -15.21 -6.62
N PHE A 136 15.52 -16.52 -6.56
CA PHE A 136 14.28 -17.12 -6.07
C PHE A 136 13.99 -16.81 -4.58
N ILE A 137 15.01 -16.73 -3.71
CA ILE A 137 14.80 -16.43 -2.29
C ILE A 137 14.36 -14.99 -2.10
N THR A 138 14.95 -14.06 -2.88
CA THR A 138 14.55 -12.65 -2.83
C THR A 138 13.13 -12.44 -3.34
N ILE A 139 12.73 -13.11 -4.43
CA ILE A 139 11.37 -13.00 -4.97
C ILE A 139 10.34 -13.57 -3.98
N ALA A 140 10.62 -14.72 -3.37
CA ALA A 140 9.73 -15.33 -2.38
C ALA A 140 9.54 -14.45 -1.15
N PHE A 141 10.58 -13.76 -0.69
CA PHE A 141 10.51 -12.84 0.44
C PHE A 141 9.64 -11.61 0.14
N PHE A 142 9.78 -11.01 -1.05
CA PHE A 142 8.92 -9.90 -1.47
C PHE A 142 7.46 -10.31 -1.64
N ALA A 143 7.20 -11.50 -2.19
CA ALA A 143 5.84 -12.03 -2.30
C ALA A 143 5.20 -12.25 -0.92
N PHE A 144 5.92 -12.87 0.01
CA PHE A 144 5.44 -13.07 1.38
C PHE A 144 5.16 -11.74 2.10
N PHE A 145 6.08 -10.78 2.01
CA PHE A 145 5.90 -9.45 2.59
C PHE A 145 4.69 -8.71 2.00
N SER A 146 4.46 -8.83 0.69
CA SER A 146 3.28 -8.23 0.07
C SER A 146 1.97 -8.83 0.59
N ILE A 147 1.93 -10.14 0.82
CA ILE A 147 0.75 -10.85 1.34
C ILE A 147 0.49 -10.45 2.79
N THR A 148 1.53 -10.35 3.64
CA THR A 148 1.36 -9.94 5.03
C THR A 148 0.91 -8.49 5.17
N VAL A 149 1.39 -7.59 4.32
CA VAL A 149 0.93 -6.19 4.29
C VAL A 149 -0.55 -6.12 3.87
N ILE A 150 -0.97 -6.85 2.85
CA ILE A 150 -2.38 -6.92 2.43
C ILE A 150 -3.25 -7.48 3.55
N TYR A 151 -2.82 -8.57 4.20
CA TYR A 151 -3.53 -9.17 5.33
C TYR A 151 -3.69 -8.19 6.50
N TYR A 152 -2.62 -7.48 6.88
CA TYR A 152 -2.67 -6.47 7.93
C TYR A 152 -3.63 -5.32 7.58
N PHE A 153 -3.63 -4.85 6.33
CA PHE A 153 -4.53 -3.78 5.89
C PHE A 153 -5.99 -4.22 5.81
N MET A 154 -6.25 -5.49 5.49
CA MET A 154 -7.59 -6.07 5.54
C MET A 154 -8.12 -6.18 6.97
N GLN A 155 -7.25 -6.54 7.93
CA GLN A 155 -7.63 -6.66 9.34
C GLN A 155 -7.82 -5.29 10.02
N ASN A 156 -6.98 -4.29 9.67
CA ASN A 156 -7.04 -2.95 10.26
C ASN A 156 -8.11 -2.02 9.66
N LYS A 157 -8.96 -2.49 8.74
CA LYS A 157 -10.11 -1.68 8.27
C LYS A 157 -11.21 -1.51 9.33
N GLN A 158 -11.05 -2.06 10.54
CA GLN A 158 -12.11 -2.15 11.55
C GLN A 158 -11.72 -1.63 12.94
N THR A 159 -10.86 -0.62 13.01
CA THR A 159 -10.71 0.19 14.23
C THR A 159 -10.79 1.68 13.89
N SER A 160 -11.91 2.09 13.27
CA SER A 160 -12.32 3.48 13.47
C SER A 160 -12.45 3.69 14.98
N LEU A 161 -12.01 4.83 15.48
CA LEU A 161 -12.10 5.25 16.88
C LEU A 161 -13.57 5.21 17.31
N MET A 162 -14.07 4.03 17.69
CA MET A 162 -15.47 3.81 17.97
C MET A 162 -15.82 4.55 19.26
N ARG A 163 -16.84 5.41 19.20
CA ARG A 163 -17.43 6.00 20.40
C ARG A 163 -17.95 4.82 21.26
N PRO A 164 -17.43 4.60 22.48
CA PRO A 164 -17.73 3.40 23.26
C PRO A 164 -19.23 3.19 23.47
N GLU A 165 -19.94 4.27 23.79
CA GLU A 165 -21.39 4.31 24.01
C GLU A 165 -22.22 3.81 22.79
N ILE A 166 -21.74 4.03 21.57
CA ILE A 166 -22.39 3.61 20.33
C ILE A 166 -22.13 2.12 20.05
N SER A 167 -20.98 1.61 20.49
CA SER A 167 -20.61 0.21 20.29
C SER A 167 -21.47 -0.76 21.10
N GLU A 168 -21.94 -0.33 22.28
CA GLU A 168 -22.75 -1.13 23.20
C GLU A 168 -24.17 -1.40 22.65
N ILE A 169 -24.74 -0.46 21.91
CA ILE A 169 -26.08 -0.60 21.32
C ILE A 169 -26.01 -1.48 20.06
N ASN A 170 -26.49 -2.72 20.16
CA ASN A 170 -26.56 -3.68 19.06
C ASN A 170 -27.95 -4.31 18.92
N LEU A 171 -28.25 -4.79 17.72
CA LEU A 171 -29.39 -5.66 17.47
C LEU A 171 -28.99 -7.11 17.78
N THR A 172 -29.68 -7.73 18.73
CA THR A 172 -29.50 -9.14 19.08
C THR A 172 -30.20 -10.04 18.07
N ALA A 173 -29.90 -11.35 18.11
CA ALA A 173 -30.62 -12.33 17.28
C ALA A 173 -32.13 -12.36 17.59
N GLU A 174 -32.49 -12.12 18.85
CA GLU A 174 -33.89 -12.05 19.29
C GLU A 174 -34.61 -10.83 18.70
N ASP A 175 -33.98 -9.64 18.73
CA ASP A 175 -34.55 -8.44 18.12
C ASP A 175 -34.83 -8.64 16.62
N LEU A 176 -33.92 -9.31 15.93
CA LEU A 176 -34.00 -9.56 14.51
C LEU A 176 -35.11 -10.56 14.16
N SER A 177 -35.28 -11.61 14.98
CA SER A 177 -36.37 -12.58 14.81
C SER A 177 -37.77 -11.94 14.94
N ASN A 178 -37.87 -10.87 15.75
CA ASN A 178 -39.09 -10.09 15.95
C ASN A 178 -38.99 -8.68 15.33
N ALA A 179 -38.26 -8.54 14.21
CA ALA A 179 -37.91 -7.22 13.67
C ALA A 179 -39.07 -6.48 13.00
N LEU A 180 -40.14 -7.18 12.61
CA LEU A 180 -41.20 -6.63 11.75
C LEU A 180 -42.50 -6.48 12.53
N ASP A 181 -43.16 -5.34 12.38
CA ASP A 181 -44.48 -5.05 12.90
C ASP A 181 -45.43 -4.66 11.76
N PHE A 182 -46.36 -5.56 11.43
CA PHE A 182 -47.34 -5.40 10.36
C PHE A 182 -48.58 -4.62 10.78
N SER A 183 -48.71 -4.24 12.06
CA SER A 183 -49.87 -3.52 12.57
C SER A 183 -49.79 -2.00 12.33
N THR A 184 -48.60 -1.49 12.01
CA THR A 184 -48.35 -0.04 11.86
C THR A 184 -48.42 0.41 10.41
N GLN A 185 -49.03 1.58 10.16
CA GLN A 185 -48.94 2.25 8.86
C GLN A 185 -47.52 2.81 8.67
N ALA A 186 -46.64 1.98 8.14
CA ALA A 186 -45.25 2.33 7.86
C ALA A 186 -45.09 3.10 6.55
N LYS A 187 -44.24 4.12 6.54
CA LYS A 187 -43.87 4.85 5.32
C LYS A 187 -42.88 4.07 4.46
N PHE A 188 -42.03 3.27 5.10
CA PHE A 188 -41.08 2.38 4.41
C PHE A 188 -41.36 0.92 4.78
N ILE A 189 -41.38 0.05 3.78
CA ILE A 189 -41.47 -1.40 3.98
C ILE A 189 -40.06 -1.96 3.78
N LEU A 190 -39.48 -2.51 4.84
CA LEU A 190 -38.14 -3.07 4.88
C LEU A 190 -38.21 -4.55 5.29
N THR A 191 -37.25 -5.32 4.79
CA THR A 191 -36.98 -6.68 5.27
C THR A 191 -36.11 -6.66 6.53
N GLU A 192 -36.10 -7.76 7.29
CA GLU A 192 -35.20 -7.94 8.44
C GLU A 192 -33.73 -7.67 8.06
N SER A 193 -33.31 -8.19 6.90
CA SER A 193 -31.94 -8.00 6.40
C SER A 193 -31.61 -6.53 6.10
N GLU A 194 -32.58 -5.78 5.58
CA GLU A 194 -32.44 -4.36 5.29
C GLU A 194 -32.44 -3.51 6.56
N ILE A 195 -33.25 -3.87 7.57
CA ILE A 195 -33.24 -3.21 8.88
C ILE A 195 -31.85 -3.37 9.51
N LYS A 196 -31.33 -4.61 9.58
CA LYS A 196 -29.99 -4.88 10.09
C LYS A 196 -28.93 -4.08 9.33
N LYS A 197 -28.95 -4.14 8.00
CA LYS A 197 -27.99 -3.42 7.15
C LYS A 197 -28.06 -1.91 7.34
N THR A 198 -29.26 -1.35 7.46
CA THR A 198 -29.48 0.09 7.67
C THR A 198 -28.99 0.53 9.05
N PHE A 199 -29.24 -0.30 10.08
CA PHE A 199 -28.77 -0.04 11.44
C PHE A 199 -27.25 -0.06 11.54
N GLU A 200 -26.59 -1.09 10.97
CA GLU A 200 -25.13 -1.16 10.92
C GLU A 200 -24.52 0.00 10.12
N LYS A 201 -25.17 0.41 9.03
CA LYS A 201 -24.75 1.57 8.25
C LYS A 201 -24.83 2.87 9.07
N ALA A 202 -25.86 3.03 9.90
CA ALA A 202 -25.95 4.16 10.82
C ALA A 202 -24.81 4.15 11.85
N LYS A 203 -24.50 2.99 12.44
CA LYS A 203 -23.35 2.84 13.36
C LYS A 203 -22.02 3.16 12.68
N GLN A 204 -21.84 2.74 11.44
CA GLN A 204 -20.66 3.07 10.66
C GLN A 204 -20.53 4.60 10.45
N TYR A 205 -21.63 5.28 10.11
CA TYR A 205 -21.60 6.74 9.99
C TYR A 205 -21.26 7.45 11.30
N PHE A 206 -21.75 6.96 12.44
CA PHE A 206 -21.33 7.46 13.74
C PHE A 206 -19.84 7.25 14.01
N ALA A 207 -19.30 6.08 13.66
CA ALA A 207 -17.88 5.79 13.80
C ALA A 207 -17.00 6.70 12.91
N ASP A 208 -17.54 7.14 11.77
CA ASP A 208 -16.90 8.10 10.86
C ASP A 208 -17.12 9.58 11.26
N TYR A 209 -17.78 9.83 12.40
CA TYR A 209 -18.18 11.17 12.87
C TYR A 209 -19.03 11.90 11.82
N ARG A 210 -19.98 11.19 11.22
CA ARG A 210 -20.97 11.68 10.25
C ARG A 210 -22.38 11.51 10.81
N ASP A 211 -22.59 12.12 11.97
CA ASP A 211 -23.78 11.94 12.80
C ASP A 211 -25.08 12.26 12.03
N ASP A 212 -25.11 13.31 11.21
CA ASP A 212 -26.32 13.67 10.43
C ASP A 212 -26.73 12.58 9.42
N ARG A 213 -25.76 11.93 8.76
CA ARG A 213 -26.05 10.77 7.89
C ARG A 213 -26.54 9.57 8.69
N ALA A 214 -25.98 9.34 9.87
CA ALA A 214 -26.44 8.28 10.74
C ALA A 214 -27.91 8.52 11.15
N ILE A 215 -28.26 9.76 11.51
CA ILE A 215 -29.63 10.15 11.86
C ILE A 215 -30.59 9.89 10.70
N VAL A 216 -30.22 10.20 9.46
CA VAL A 216 -31.05 9.90 8.27
C VAL A 216 -31.36 8.40 8.15
N GLU A 217 -30.34 7.54 8.30
CA GLU A 217 -30.55 6.09 8.25
C GLU A 217 -31.41 5.58 9.41
N LEU A 218 -31.26 6.15 10.61
CA LEU A 218 -32.12 5.82 11.75
C LEU A 218 -33.56 6.28 11.55
N ASN A 219 -33.77 7.50 11.04
CA ASN A 219 -35.10 8.01 10.71
C ASN A 219 -35.80 7.09 9.69
N LYS A 220 -35.05 6.50 8.74
CA LYS A 220 -35.60 5.51 7.81
C LYS A 220 -36.16 4.29 8.55
N ILE A 221 -35.45 3.77 9.56
CA ILE A 221 -35.93 2.65 10.39
C ILE A 221 -37.13 3.08 11.25
N LEU A 222 -37.07 4.26 11.86
CA LEU A 222 -38.17 4.80 12.68
C LEU A 222 -39.48 4.96 11.89
N LEU A 223 -39.37 5.35 10.62
CA LEU A 223 -40.50 5.50 9.69
C LEU A 223 -40.89 4.20 8.97
N SER A 224 -40.24 3.08 9.28
CA SER A 224 -40.48 1.78 8.64
C SER A 224 -41.42 0.87 9.46
N ASN A 225 -41.70 -0.31 8.90
CA ASN A 225 -42.40 -1.43 9.54
C ASN A 225 -41.52 -2.17 10.58
N ALA A 226 -40.44 -1.56 11.07
CA ALA A 226 -39.64 -2.12 12.17
C ALA A 226 -40.45 -2.19 13.47
N SER A 227 -40.15 -3.18 14.30
CA SER A 227 -40.77 -3.37 15.61
C SER A 227 -40.42 -2.26 16.60
N GLY A 228 -41.27 -2.10 17.63
CA GLY A 228 -41.09 -1.08 18.66
C GLY A 228 -39.72 -1.15 19.36
N THR A 229 -39.24 -2.36 19.66
CA THR A 229 -37.94 -2.58 20.31
C THR A 229 -36.76 -2.07 19.47
N ILE A 230 -36.78 -2.33 18.15
CA ILE A 230 -35.75 -1.82 17.23
C ILE A 230 -35.85 -0.30 17.14
N LYS A 231 -37.06 0.27 17.10
CA LYS A 231 -37.27 1.73 17.06
C LYS A 231 -36.75 2.40 18.33
N GLU A 232 -36.98 1.83 19.51
CA GLU A 232 -36.43 2.32 20.78
C GLU A 232 -34.90 2.36 20.78
N LYS A 233 -34.25 1.31 20.27
CA LYS A 233 -32.79 1.28 20.10
C LYS A 233 -32.31 2.36 19.13
N CYS A 234 -33.02 2.57 18.02
CA CYS A 234 -32.71 3.66 17.09
C CYS A 234 -32.87 5.04 17.73
N THR A 235 -33.93 5.26 18.53
CA THR A 235 -34.10 6.53 19.26
C THR A 235 -32.98 6.76 20.28
N THR A 236 -32.55 5.70 20.97
CA THR A 236 -31.44 5.76 21.94
C THR A 236 -30.13 6.14 21.24
N LEU A 237 -29.85 5.50 20.10
CA LEU A 237 -28.67 5.80 19.29
C LEU A 237 -28.69 7.23 18.74
N LYS A 238 -29.86 7.75 18.34
CA LYS A 238 -30.03 9.13 17.86
C LYS A 238 -29.69 10.17 18.95
N MET A 239 -29.94 9.87 20.23
CA MET A 239 -29.61 10.76 21.35
C MET A 239 -28.10 10.90 21.60
N LEU A 240 -27.28 9.95 21.13
CA LEU A 240 -25.82 9.99 21.27
C LEU A 240 -25.11 10.86 20.21
N ALA A 241 -25.88 11.49 19.30
CA ALA A 241 -25.33 12.40 18.30
C ALA A 241 -24.73 13.66 18.95
N ALA A 242 -23.53 14.03 18.52
CA ALA A 242 -22.83 15.20 19.03
C ALA A 242 -23.55 16.50 18.58
N PRO A 243 -23.49 17.58 19.39
CA PRO A 243 -24.04 18.88 18.99
C PRO A 243 -23.30 19.40 17.75
N PRO A 244 -24.02 19.85 16.70
CA PRO A 244 -23.37 20.23 15.45
C PRO A 244 -22.75 21.63 15.53
N THR A 245 -21.61 21.79 14.86
CA THR A 245 -20.86 23.03 14.66
C THR A 245 -20.48 23.17 13.19
N PHE A 246 -20.11 24.37 12.73
CA PHE A 246 -19.71 24.60 11.33
C PHE A 246 -18.55 23.70 10.86
N THR A 247 -17.69 23.27 11.78
CA THR A 247 -16.57 22.37 11.49
C THR A 247 -16.92 20.89 11.59
N SER A 248 -17.99 20.53 12.33
CA SER A 248 -18.38 19.14 12.53
C SER A 248 -19.35 18.63 11.45
N VAL A 249 -20.17 19.51 10.87
CA VAL A 249 -21.12 19.14 9.81
C VAL A 249 -20.34 18.91 8.51
N LYS A 250 -20.13 17.63 8.19
CA LYS A 250 -19.40 17.20 6.98
C LYS A 250 -20.32 17.01 5.76
N ASP A 251 -21.56 16.60 6.02
CA ASP A 251 -22.53 16.26 5.00
C ASP A 251 -23.36 17.48 4.59
N LYS A 252 -23.52 17.67 3.28
CA LYS A 252 -24.32 18.76 2.71
C LYS A 252 -25.62 18.19 2.16
N PHE A 253 -26.74 18.64 2.71
CA PHE A 253 -28.09 18.30 2.25
C PHE A 253 -28.74 19.54 1.63
N SER A 254 -29.30 19.37 0.43
CA SER A 254 -29.94 20.49 -0.28
C SER A 254 -31.36 20.72 0.21
N TYR A 255 -31.86 21.96 0.10
CA TYR A 255 -33.26 22.26 0.43
C TYR A 255 -34.24 21.38 -0.37
N LYS A 256 -33.99 21.19 -1.66
CA LYS A 256 -34.83 20.37 -2.54
C LYS A 256 -34.90 18.91 -2.10
N GLU A 257 -33.78 18.33 -1.68
CA GLU A 257 -33.70 16.95 -1.18
C GLU A 257 -34.51 16.77 0.10
N ILE A 258 -34.38 17.72 1.04
CA ILE A 258 -35.10 17.69 2.32
C ILE A 258 -36.59 17.90 2.09
N ASN A 259 -36.98 18.88 1.28
CA ASN A 259 -38.38 19.19 0.99
C ASN A 259 -39.11 18.02 0.29
N ALA A 260 -38.39 17.18 -0.47
CA ALA A 260 -38.97 16.01 -1.10
C ALA A 260 -39.34 14.90 -0.10
N ASN A 261 -38.56 14.73 0.98
CA ASN A 261 -38.83 13.71 2.01
C ASN A 261 -38.59 14.25 3.42
N PRO A 262 -39.41 15.20 3.89
CA PRO A 262 -39.06 15.96 5.08
C PRO A 262 -38.83 15.10 6.32
N LEU A 263 -39.77 14.20 6.66
CA LEU A 263 -39.68 13.34 7.86
C LEU A 263 -38.38 12.53 7.96
N LEU A 264 -37.76 12.19 6.82
CA LEU A 264 -36.51 11.43 6.80
C LEU A 264 -35.33 12.26 7.35
N TYR A 265 -35.42 13.58 7.24
CA TYR A 265 -34.39 14.54 7.65
C TYR A 265 -34.72 15.24 8.98
N ASP A 266 -35.63 14.69 9.78
CA ASP A 266 -35.91 15.23 11.11
C ASP A 266 -34.68 15.19 12.04
N GLY A 267 -34.34 16.36 12.58
CA GLY A 267 -33.28 16.53 13.56
C GLY A 267 -31.86 16.59 13.00
N ILE A 268 -31.67 16.56 11.68
CA ILE A 268 -30.35 16.73 11.07
C ILE A 268 -29.92 18.19 11.06
N ALA A 269 -28.61 18.42 11.12
CA ALA A 269 -28.03 19.73 10.92
C ALA A 269 -27.83 20.04 9.44
N VAL A 270 -28.09 21.29 9.07
CA VAL A 270 -27.80 21.85 7.75
C VAL A 270 -27.10 23.18 7.89
N ILE A 271 -26.27 23.50 6.90
CA ILE A 271 -25.66 24.82 6.73
C ILE A 271 -26.17 25.39 5.42
N TRP A 272 -27.02 26.41 5.50
CA TRP A 272 -27.60 27.06 4.33
C TRP A 272 -27.33 28.56 4.31
N LYS A 273 -27.06 29.06 3.11
CA LYS A 273 -26.89 30.49 2.85
C LYS A 273 -28.15 31.06 2.24
N GLY A 274 -28.50 32.29 2.58
CA GLY A 274 -29.66 32.96 2.01
C GLY A 274 -29.84 34.38 2.53
N ALA A 275 -30.77 35.12 1.93
CA ALA A 275 -31.16 36.43 2.40
C ALA A 275 -32.29 36.33 3.45
N ILE A 276 -32.25 37.21 4.45
CA ILE A 276 -33.33 37.36 5.45
C ILE A 276 -34.51 38.11 4.83
N ALA A 277 -35.71 37.59 5.02
CA ALA A 277 -36.96 38.27 4.69
C ALA A 277 -38.00 38.12 5.81
N ASN A 278 -38.87 39.12 5.99
CA ASN A 278 -39.95 39.14 6.97
C ASN A 278 -39.46 38.90 8.41
N LEU A 279 -38.39 39.58 8.81
CA LEU A 279 -37.86 39.49 10.17
C LEU A 279 -38.87 40.00 11.21
N GLN A 280 -39.12 39.17 12.21
CA GLN A 280 -39.94 39.47 13.38
C GLN A 280 -39.16 39.09 14.64
N SER A 281 -39.35 39.84 15.72
CA SER A 281 -38.75 39.52 17.01
C SER A 281 -39.83 39.44 18.08
N ASN A 282 -39.83 38.36 18.86
CA ASN A 282 -40.77 38.15 19.95
C ASN A 282 -40.03 37.53 21.16
N ASN A 283 -40.11 38.17 22.32
CA ASN A 283 -39.54 37.70 23.59
C ASN A 283 -38.06 37.26 23.50
N GLY A 284 -37.23 38.03 22.80
CA GLY A 284 -35.79 37.75 22.63
C GLY A 284 -35.46 36.64 21.62
N LYS A 285 -36.48 36.06 20.96
CA LYS A 285 -36.34 35.16 19.80
C LYS A 285 -36.60 35.93 18.53
N SER A 286 -35.91 35.55 17.46
CA SER A 286 -36.15 36.10 16.12
C SER A 286 -36.72 35.04 15.19
N PHE A 287 -37.62 35.46 14.31
CA PHE A 287 -38.30 34.64 13.33
C PHE A 287 -38.16 35.31 11.98
N PHE A 288 -37.73 34.59 10.96
CA PHE A 288 -37.63 35.14 9.61
C PHE A 288 -37.76 34.05 8.56
N LYS A 289 -38.00 34.44 7.31
CA LYS A 289 -37.94 33.57 6.14
C LYS A 289 -36.54 33.65 5.54
N LEU A 290 -35.85 32.51 5.45
CA LEU A 290 -34.58 32.41 4.74
C LEU A 290 -34.86 32.10 3.27
N LEU A 291 -34.42 33.00 2.39
CA LEU A 291 -34.40 32.79 0.95
C LEU A 291 -33.16 31.95 0.60
N VAL A 292 -33.29 30.63 0.70
CA VAL A 292 -32.18 29.67 0.54
C VAL A 292 -31.55 29.80 -0.84
N GLY A 293 -30.22 29.88 -0.90
CA GLY A 293 -29.43 30.12 -2.11
C GLY A 293 -29.34 31.59 -2.52
N TYR A 294 -30.27 32.46 -2.07
CA TYR A 294 -30.43 33.83 -2.57
C TYR A 294 -29.53 34.86 -1.86
N HIS A 295 -28.35 34.45 -1.39
CA HIS A 295 -27.39 35.33 -0.71
C HIS A 295 -26.77 36.39 -1.65
N ASP A 296 -26.54 36.03 -2.92
CA ASP A 296 -26.00 36.94 -3.95
C ASP A 296 -27.11 37.58 -4.82
N GLY A 297 -28.38 37.34 -4.51
CA GLY A 297 -29.52 37.81 -5.31
C GLY A 297 -29.68 37.14 -6.69
N LYS A 298 -29.07 35.96 -6.92
CA LYS A 298 -29.06 35.29 -8.23
C LYS A 298 -29.98 34.08 -8.32
N ILE A 299 -29.91 33.17 -7.36
CA ILE A 299 -30.59 31.86 -7.42
C ILE A 299 -31.39 31.65 -6.14
N LEU A 300 -32.69 31.39 -6.28
CA LEU A 300 -33.57 31.02 -5.18
C LEU A 300 -33.83 29.51 -5.23
N GLU A 301 -33.32 28.76 -4.26
CA GLU A 301 -33.54 27.32 -4.14
C GLU A 301 -34.83 26.98 -3.39
N GLY A 302 -35.23 27.85 -2.46
CA GLY A 302 -36.40 27.63 -1.61
C GLY A 302 -36.57 28.71 -0.55
N ILE A 303 -37.68 28.61 0.18
CA ILE A 303 -37.99 29.49 1.31
C ILE A 303 -38.31 28.61 2.51
N ILE A 304 -37.70 28.91 3.65
CA ILE A 304 -37.94 28.20 4.91
C ILE A 304 -38.05 29.18 6.07
N GLU A 305 -38.91 28.87 7.03
CA GLU A 305 -38.98 29.62 8.28
C GLU A 305 -37.79 29.26 9.17
N VAL A 306 -37.13 30.28 9.72
CA VAL A 306 -36.01 30.14 10.64
C VAL A 306 -36.41 30.71 11.99
N ILE A 307 -36.23 29.90 13.03
CA ILE A 307 -36.39 30.29 14.43
C ILE A 307 -35.01 30.45 15.03
N VAL A 308 -34.69 31.64 15.51
CA VAL A 308 -33.44 31.95 16.21
C VAL A 308 -33.74 32.07 17.70
N PRO A 309 -33.34 31.08 18.52
CA PRO A 309 -33.67 31.04 19.94
C PRO A 309 -32.78 31.94 20.81
N PHE A 310 -31.83 32.67 20.21
CA PHE A 310 -30.86 33.53 20.88
C PHE A 310 -30.90 34.96 20.33
N GLY A 311 -30.45 35.93 21.14
CA GLY A 311 -30.38 37.33 20.76
C GLY A 311 -29.29 37.59 19.71
N THR A 312 -29.67 38.19 18.58
CA THR A 312 -28.76 38.59 17.51
C THR A 312 -29.32 39.82 16.78
N LEU A 313 -28.44 40.72 16.33
CA LEU A 313 -28.81 41.90 15.56
C LEU A 313 -28.92 41.51 14.08
N LEU A 314 -30.15 41.30 13.62
CA LEU A 314 -30.47 40.96 12.24
C LEU A 314 -31.25 42.10 11.59
N ALA A 315 -31.14 42.22 10.28
CA ALA A 315 -31.94 43.14 9.46
C ALA A 315 -32.43 42.42 8.21
N ASP A 316 -33.61 42.80 7.71
CA ASP A 316 -34.12 42.31 6.44
C ASP A 316 -33.17 42.66 5.30
N GLY A 317 -33.02 41.73 4.35
CA GLY A 317 -32.09 41.85 3.23
C GLY A 317 -30.65 41.41 3.53
N ASN A 318 -30.26 41.24 4.79
CA ASN A 318 -28.94 40.72 5.11
C ASN A 318 -28.75 39.32 4.53
N ALA A 319 -27.60 39.10 3.89
CA ALA A 319 -27.15 37.76 3.53
C ALA A 319 -26.59 37.06 4.77
N VAL A 320 -27.00 35.82 5.00
CA VAL A 320 -26.60 35.04 6.16
C VAL A 320 -26.27 33.60 5.80
N GLU A 321 -25.40 32.99 6.60
CA GLU A 321 -25.13 31.56 6.65
C GLU A 321 -25.66 31.01 7.98
N VAL A 322 -26.67 30.14 7.90
CA VAL A 322 -27.36 29.56 9.05
C VAL A 322 -26.92 28.12 9.24
N LEU A 323 -26.38 27.79 10.41
CA LEU A 323 -26.31 26.42 10.91
C LEU A 323 -27.55 26.18 11.76
N GLY A 324 -28.39 25.23 11.34
CA GLY A 324 -29.61 24.91 12.08
C GLY A 324 -30.02 23.45 11.96
N LYS A 325 -30.95 23.05 12.83
CA LYS A 325 -31.57 21.72 12.79
C LYS A 325 -32.91 21.78 12.09
N ILE A 326 -33.17 20.82 11.21
CA ILE A 326 -34.46 20.66 10.56
C ILE A 326 -35.46 20.10 11.57
N ARG A 327 -36.63 20.74 11.67
CA ARG A 327 -37.74 20.35 12.55
C ARG A 327 -39.06 20.43 11.80
N PHE A 328 -40.07 19.79 12.37
CA PHE A 328 -41.43 19.73 11.86
C PHE A 328 -42.38 20.46 12.79
N SER A 329 -43.29 21.27 12.24
CA SER A 329 -44.30 21.96 13.05
C SER A 329 -45.36 21.01 13.60
N SER A 330 -45.69 19.94 12.87
CA SER A 330 -46.59 18.89 13.32
C SER A 330 -46.40 17.59 12.54
N ILE A 331 -46.63 16.44 13.20
CA ILE A 331 -46.67 15.11 12.56
C ILE A 331 -47.84 15.02 11.57
N ALA A 332 -48.92 15.78 11.80
CA ALA A 332 -50.11 15.80 10.95
C ALA A 332 -49.92 16.64 9.66
N ASP A 333 -48.96 17.57 9.63
CA ASP A 333 -48.57 18.30 8.43
C ASP A 333 -47.04 18.30 8.25
N PRO A 334 -46.48 17.16 7.79
CA PRO A 334 -45.04 17.01 7.60
C PRO A 334 -44.44 17.92 6.53
N SER A 335 -45.27 18.61 5.73
CA SER A 335 -44.80 19.54 4.70
C SER A 335 -44.29 20.85 5.29
N SER A 336 -44.72 21.17 6.52
CA SER A 336 -44.30 22.36 7.26
C SER A 336 -42.99 22.13 8.02
N ILE A 337 -41.86 22.23 7.30
CA ILE A 337 -40.53 22.27 7.91
C ILE A 337 -40.13 23.68 8.31
N PHE A 338 -39.43 23.77 9.43
CA PHE A 338 -38.70 24.97 9.83
C PHE A 338 -37.28 24.63 10.25
N LEU A 339 -36.43 25.65 10.24
CA LEU A 339 -35.03 25.56 10.65
C LEU A 339 -34.88 26.19 12.03
N GLU A 340 -34.54 25.38 13.02
CA GLU A 340 -34.14 25.89 14.34
C GLU A 340 -32.66 26.25 14.30
N ALA A 341 -32.34 27.54 14.34
CA ALA A 341 -30.96 28.01 14.24
C ALA A 341 -30.16 27.65 15.51
N ILE A 342 -28.99 27.06 15.31
CA ILE A 342 -27.99 26.83 16.35
C ILE A 342 -26.97 27.95 16.36
N SER A 343 -26.54 28.38 15.16
CA SER A 343 -25.57 29.44 14.98
C SER A 343 -25.78 30.12 13.62
N LEU A 344 -25.32 31.35 13.50
CA LEU A 344 -25.62 32.21 12.37
C LEU A 344 -24.45 33.17 12.13
N HIS A 345 -24.05 33.31 10.87
CA HIS A 345 -23.03 34.26 10.43
C HIS A 345 -23.64 35.21 9.41
N ILE A 346 -23.40 36.52 9.58
CA ILE A 346 -23.76 37.53 8.58
C ILE A 346 -22.66 37.54 7.50
N LEU A 347 -23.07 37.47 6.24
CA LEU A 347 -22.20 37.53 5.09
C LEU A 347 -22.03 39.00 4.68
N HIS A 348 -20.78 39.45 4.54
CA HIS A 348 -20.42 40.81 4.15
C HIS A 348 -20.13 40.92 2.66
#